data_AF-A0A356QQE5-F1
#
_entry.id   AF-A0A356QQE5-F1
#
_cell.length_a   1.000
_cell.length_b   1.000
_cell.length_c   1.000
_cell.angle_alpha   90.00
_cell.angle_beta   90.00
_cell.angle_gamma   90.00
#
_symmetry.space_group_name_H-M   'P 1'
#
loop_
_entity.id
_entity.type
_entity.pdbx_description
1 polymer ?
#
loop_
_entity_poly.entity_id
_entity_poly.type
_entity_poly.pdbx_seq_one_letter_code
_entity_poly.pdbx_strand_id
1 'polypeptide(L)'
;MNRRLFLRQAGVAIGLPFLPSLTSSKIAVGSQQVVTGSKKMVCIGNMLGFHPAAFWPSAKQVGVEGGFTSLEGFEYGTTTQPLNEIREQSTLIQGLDHDTKGGHFGIHSFLSGVKQNEASSMIHGNVTIDQFAAEHVVGQTRFPSLTIGSLEGIHGGCQLSWTRTG
;
A
#
# COMPACT_ATOMS: atom_id res chain seq x y z
N MET A 1 -5.07 -34.93 45.34
CA MET A 1 -4.52 -34.19 44.17
C MET A 1 -3.37 -35.01 43.58
N ASN A 2 -3.47 -35.47 42.33
CA ASN A 2 -2.54 -36.48 41.80
C ASN A 2 -1.33 -35.82 41.10
N ARG A 3 -0.13 -35.88 41.72
CA ARG A 3 1.11 -35.24 41.23
C ARG A 3 1.47 -35.62 39.80
N ARG A 4 1.18 -36.85 39.38
CA ARG A 4 1.42 -37.32 38.01
C ARG A 4 0.49 -36.66 37.00
N LEU A 5 -0.75 -36.36 37.38
CA LEU A 5 -1.70 -35.66 36.53
C LEU A 5 -1.29 -34.19 36.36
N PHE A 6 -0.84 -33.55 37.44
CA PHE A 6 -0.35 -32.17 37.42
C PHE A 6 0.89 -32.01 36.52
N LEU A 7 1.90 -32.90 36.65
CA LEU A 7 3.12 -32.82 35.83
C LEU A 7 2.88 -33.15 34.36
N ARG A 8 1.96 -34.10 34.05
CA ARG A 8 1.58 -34.38 32.66
C ARG A 8 0.88 -33.20 31.99
N GLN A 9 0.00 -32.49 32.72
CA GLN A 9 -0.66 -31.31 32.17
C GLN A 9 0.29 -30.11 32.04
N ALA A 10 1.22 -29.93 32.97
CA ALA A 10 2.28 -28.90 32.85
C ALA A 10 3.20 -29.15 31.64
N GLY A 11 3.52 -30.42 31.33
CA GLY A 11 4.32 -30.78 30.16
C GLY A 11 3.61 -30.46 28.83
N VAL A 12 2.29 -30.65 28.75
CA VAL A 12 1.49 -30.26 27.57
C VAL A 12 1.48 -28.74 27.37
N ALA A 13 1.48 -27.95 28.45
CA ALA A 13 1.53 -26.50 28.38
C ALA A 13 2.88 -25.95 27.88
N ILE A 14 3.99 -26.66 28.12
CA ILE A 14 5.33 -26.29 27.62
C ILE A 14 5.53 -26.74 26.16
N GLY A 15 4.91 -27.84 25.77
CA GLY A 15 5.00 -28.38 24.40
C GLY A 15 4.07 -27.71 23.40
N LEU A 16 3.13 -26.88 23.84
CA LEU A 16 2.27 -26.13 22.91
C LEU A 16 3.10 -24.97 22.33
N PRO A 17 3.35 -24.94 21.00
CA PRO A 17 3.94 -23.76 20.38
C PRO A 17 3.06 -22.57 20.74
N PHE A 18 3.67 -21.51 21.27
CA PHE A 18 2.99 -20.24 21.55
C PHE A 18 2.27 -19.81 20.27
N LEU A 19 0.94 -19.95 20.24
CA LEU A 19 0.10 -19.51 19.13
C LEU A 19 -0.04 -18.00 19.27
N PRO A 20 0.70 -17.18 18.50
CA PRO A 20 0.64 -15.72 18.64
C PRO A 20 -0.71 -15.17 18.20
N SER A 21 -1.56 -16.00 17.57
CA SER A 21 -2.94 -15.69 17.22
C SER A 21 -3.91 -15.79 18.41
N LEU A 22 -3.55 -16.49 19.49
CA LEU A 22 -4.38 -16.64 20.70
C LEU A 22 -3.96 -15.70 21.84
N THR A 23 -2.82 -15.02 21.72
CA THR A 23 -2.44 -13.96 22.64
C THR A 23 -3.34 -12.75 22.41
N SER A 24 -4.47 -12.73 23.12
CA SER A 24 -5.23 -11.51 23.40
C SER A 24 -4.25 -10.44 23.90
N SER A 25 -4.41 -9.20 23.42
CA SER A 25 -3.49 -8.05 23.57
C SER A 25 -3.14 -7.63 25.01
N LYS A 26 -3.44 -8.45 26.02
CA LYS A 26 -3.23 -8.20 27.45
C LYS A 26 -2.04 -8.95 28.05
N ILE A 27 -1.43 -9.91 27.35
CA ILE A 27 -0.22 -10.62 27.80
C ILE A 27 0.94 -10.32 26.84
N ALA A 28 1.25 -9.04 26.67
CA ALA A 28 2.57 -8.60 26.23
C ALA A 28 3.20 -7.91 27.43
N VAL A 29 4.02 -8.64 28.19
CA VAL A 29 4.90 -8.04 29.22
C VAL A 29 6.06 -7.39 28.49
N GLY A 30 5.76 -6.21 27.98
CA GLY A 30 6.64 -5.30 27.29
C GLY A 30 5.75 -4.10 27.05
N SER A 31 6.08 -2.98 27.68
CA SER A 31 5.34 -1.72 27.63
C SER A 31 5.23 -1.21 26.19
N GLN A 32 4.42 -1.85 25.37
CA GLN A 32 3.90 -1.25 24.16
C GLN A 32 2.85 -0.27 24.65
N GLN A 33 3.31 0.96 24.88
CA GLN A 33 2.51 2.14 24.64
C GLN A 33 1.62 1.80 23.44
N VAL A 34 0.32 1.68 23.67
CA VAL A 34 -0.65 1.66 22.58
C VAL A 34 -0.53 3.05 21.98
N VAL A 35 0.39 3.20 21.03
CA VAL A 35 0.56 4.42 20.26
C VAL A 35 -0.80 4.60 19.61
N THR A 36 -1.50 5.64 20.04
CA THR A 36 -2.77 6.05 19.47
C THR A 36 -2.61 6.15 17.96
N GLY A 37 -3.19 5.18 17.25
CA GLY A 37 -3.31 5.13 15.79
C GLY A 37 -2.02 5.33 15.01
N SER A 38 -1.17 4.30 14.91
CA SER A 38 -0.10 4.28 13.89
C SER A 38 -0.72 4.53 12.51
N LYS A 39 -0.40 5.67 11.88
CA LYS A 39 -0.82 5.99 10.52
C LYS A 39 -0.36 4.86 9.59
N LYS A 40 -1.29 4.32 8.81
CA LYS A 40 -1.02 3.27 7.82
C LYS A 40 -1.09 3.90 6.44
N MET A 41 -0.17 3.51 5.57
CA MET A 41 -0.22 3.83 4.15
C MET A 41 -0.86 2.65 3.42
N VAL A 42 -1.81 2.94 2.54
CA VAL A 42 -2.42 1.95 1.64
C VAL A 42 -2.28 2.50 0.23
N CYS A 43 -1.66 1.72 -0.64
CA CYS A 43 -1.53 2.04 -2.05
C CYS A 43 -2.39 1.07 -2.85
N ILE A 44 -3.31 1.61 -3.66
CA ILE A 44 -4.23 0.82 -4.49
C ILE A 44 -3.91 1.14 -5.94
N GLY A 45 -3.45 0.13 -6.67
CA GLY A 45 -3.28 0.21 -8.13
C GLY A 45 -4.44 -0.49 -8.82
N ASN A 46 -5.06 0.17 -9.80
CA ASN A 46 -5.97 -0.49 -10.72
C ASN A 46 -5.21 -0.94 -11.97
N MET A 47 -5.51 -2.15 -12.45
CA MET A 47 -4.92 -2.62 -13.70
C MET A 47 -5.37 -1.74 -14.86
N LEU A 48 -4.43 -1.30 -15.71
CA LEU A 48 -4.67 -0.42 -16.85
C LEU A 48 -5.13 1.02 -16.52
N GLY A 49 -5.13 1.39 -15.24
CA GLY A 49 -5.49 2.73 -14.80
C GLY A 49 -7.00 3.01 -14.86
N PHE A 50 -7.37 4.28 -15.03
CA PHE A 50 -8.75 4.74 -15.01
C PHE A 50 -9.13 5.40 -16.34
N HIS A 51 -10.42 5.45 -16.66
CA HIS A 51 -10.91 6.18 -17.84
C HIS A 51 -10.79 7.70 -17.61
N PRO A 52 -9.85 8.42 -18.25
CA PRO A 52 -9.50 9.78 -17.82
C PRO A 52 -10.66 10.78 -17.91
N ALA A 53 -11.51 10.66 -18.94
CA ALA A 53 -12.63 11.58 -19.16
C ALA A 53 -13.73 11.48 -18.09
N ALA A 54 -13.83 10.35 -17.38
CA ALA A 54 -14.76 10.17 -16.28
C ALA A 54 -14.10 10.25 -14.89
N PHE A 55 -12.77 10.16 -14.83
CA PHE A 55 -12.01 10.18 -13.58
C PHE A 55 -11.70 11.61 -13.11
N TRP A 56 -11.21 12.46 -14.02
CA TRP A 56 -10.76 13.81 -13.65
C TRP A 56 -11.92 14.82 -13.60
N PRO A 57 -11.81 15.89 -12.79
CA PRO A 57 -12.67 17.06 -12.89
C PRO A 57 -12.66 17.64 -14.30
N SER A 58 -13.74 18.31 -14.70
CA SER A 58 -13.82 18.86 -16.06
C SER A 58 -12.73 19.90 -16.30
N ALA A 59 -12.13 19.93 -17.51
CA ALA A 59 -11.07 20.88 -17.86
C ALA A 59 -11.49 22.36 -17.69
N LYS A 60 -12.80 22.65 -17.73
CA LYS A 60 -13.34 23.99 -17.45
C LYS A 60 -13.08 24.44 -16.01
N GLN A 61 -12.95 23.51 -15.07
CA GLN A 61 -12.71 23.79 -13.65
C GLN A 61 -11.22 23.93 -13.33
N VAL A 62 -10.34 23.36 -14.17
CA VAL A 62 -8.92 23.24 -13.83
C VAL A 62 -8.12 24.52 -14.10
N GLY A 63 -8.67 25.49 -14.83
CA GLY A 63 -7.93 26.69 -15.25
C GLY A 63 -6.81 26.34 -16.23
N VAL A 64 -6.58 27.19 -17.24
CA VAL A 64 -5.65 26.87 -18.34
C VAL A 64 -4.26 27.49 -18.12
N GLU A 65 -3.97 27.99 -16.90
CA GLU A 65 -2.67 28.59 -16.64
C GLU A 65 -1.61 27.51 -16.45
N GLY A 66 -0.50 27.63 -17.20
CA GLY A 66 0.63 26.72 -17.08
C GLY A 66 1.28 26.84 -15.71
N GLY A 67 1.61 25.70 -15.11
CA GLY A 67 2.21 25.62 -13.78
C GLY A 67 1.48 24.62 -12.88
N PHE A 68 1.79 24.67 -11.57
CA PHE A 68 1.08 23.88 -10.57
C PHE A 68 -0.21 24.61 -10.18
N THR A 69 -1.37 24.02 -10.49
CA THR A 69 -2.68 24.59 -10.13
C THR A 69 -3.24 23.86 -8.91
N SER A 70 -3.65 24.62 -7.90
CA SER A 70 -4.35 24.11 -6.71
C SER A 70 -5.78 24.64 -6.68
N LEU A 71 -6.75 23.75 -6.52
CA LEU A 71 -8.18 24.08 -6.52
C LEU A 71 -8.79 23.52 -5.25
N GLU A 72 -9.37 24.38 -4.42
CA GLU A 72 -10.12 23.95 -3.24
C GLU A 72 -11.53 23.45 -3.63
N GLY A 73 -12.16 24.11 -4.60
CA GLY A 73 -13.47 23.77 -5.12
C GLY A 73 -13.39 23.18 -6.53
N PHE A 74 -13.80 21.92 -6.69
CA PHE A 74 -13.93 21.23 -7.97
C PHE A 74 -14.98 20.14 -7.87
N GLU A 75 -15.62 19.77 -8.96
CA GLU A 75 -16.53 18.63 -8.99
C GLU A 75 -15.76 17.38 -9.42
N TYR A 76 -15.91 16.30 -8.66
CA TYR A 76 -15.36 15.01 -9.05
C TYR A 76 -15.92 14.55 -10.41
N GLY A 77 -15.09 13.88 -11.20
CA GLY A 77 -15.54 13.19 -12.40
C GLY A 77 -16.54 12.07 -12.07
N THR A 78 -17.31 11.63 -13.06
CA THR A 78 -18.38 10.63 -12.90
C THR A 78 -17.97 9.38 -12.12
N THR A 79 -16.79 8.81 -12.38
CA THR A 79 -16.34 7.59 -11.66
C THR A 79 -15.80 7.87 -10.26
N THR A 80 -15.50 9.13 -9.95
CA THR A 80 -14.98 9.58 -8.65
C THR A 80 -16.04 10.26 -7.78
N GLN A 81 -17.28 10.42 -8.28
CA GLN A 81 -18.39 11.00 -7.51
C GLN A 81 -18.59 10.39 -6.12
N PRO A 82 -18.43 9.06 -5.90
CA PRO A 82 -18.55 8.47 -4.57
C PRO A 82 -17.56 9.05 -3.54
N LEU A 83 -16.42 9.62 -3.97
CA LEU A 83 -15.43 10.23 -3.07
C LEU A 83 -15.93 11.54 -2.44
N ASN A 84 -17.06 12.09 -2.89
CA ASN A 84 -17.66 13.29 -2.28
C ASN A 84 -17.97 13.10 -0.79
N GLU A 85 -18.28 11.88 -0.35
CA GLU A 85 -18.55 11.58 1.08
C GLU A 85 -17.35 11.87 1.99
N ILE A 86 -16.14 11.80 1.44
CA ILE A 86 -14.88 12.03 2.17
C ILE A 86 -14.10 13.22 1.60
N ARG A 87 -14.79 14.17 0.95
CA ARG A 87 -14.16 15.26 0.20
C ARG A 87 -13.09 16.02 1.01
N GLU A 88 -13.40 16.38 2.25
CA GLU A 88 -12.48 17.12 3.14
C GLU A 88 -11.23 16.33 3.54
N GLN A 89 -11.24 15.01 3.33
CA GLN A 89 -10.13 14.10 3.63
C GLN A 89 -9.44 13.58 2.35
N SER A 90 -9.81 14.14 1.20
CA SER A 90 -9.34 13.68 -0.11
C SER A 90 -8.56 14.78 -0.83
N THR A 91 -7.50 14.37 -1.51
CA THR A 91 -6.72 15.26 -2.39
C THR A 91 -6.52 14.54 -3.71
N LEU A 92 -6.90 15.21 -4.79
CA LEU A 92 -6.75 14.68 -6.14
C LEU A 92 -5.57 15.38 -6.81
N ILE A 93 -4.56 14.62 -7.20
CA ILE A 93 -3.35 15.13 -7.85
C ILE A 93 -3.28 14.57 -9.26
N GLN A 94 -3.20 15.44 -10.26
CA GLN A 94 -3.07 15.10 -11.67
C GLN A 94 -1.66 15.42 -12.18
N GLY A 95 -1.20 14.71 -13.22
CA GLY A 95 0.09 14.99 -13.87
C GLY A 95 1.30 14.34 -13.19
N LEU A 96 1.09 13.27 -12.43
CA LEU A 96 2.16 12.45 -11.84
C LEU A 96 2.69 11.37 -12.80
N ASP A 97 2.18 11.31 -14.02
CA ASP A 97 2.62 10.33 -15.01
C ASP A 97 3.94 10.76 -15.68
N HIS A 98 4.82 9.79 -15.92
CA HIS A 98 6.10 9.98 -16.62
C HIS A 98 5.99 9.51 -18.09
N ASP A 99 4.79 9.59 -18.67
CA ASP A 99 4.45 9.08 -20.00
C ASP A 99 4.95 7.64 -20.29
N THR A 100 4.99 6.79 -19.25
CA THR A 100 5.49 5.43 -19.34
C THR A 100 4.60 4.58 -20.26
N LYS A 101 5.08 4.30 -21.47
CA LYS A 101 4.38 3.44 -22.45
C LYS A 101 4.60 1.95 -22.16
N GLY A 102 3.71 1.08 -22.64
CA GLY A 102 3.90 -0.38 -22.55
C GLY A 102 2.62 -1.21 -22.45
N GLY A 103 1.45 -0.58 -22.42
CA GLY A 103 0.17 -1.29 -22.31
C GLY A 103 0.11 -2.16 -21.04
N HIS A 104 -0.43 -3.38 -21.17
CA HIS A 104 -0.47 -4.35 -20.07
C HIS A 104 0.90 -4.61 -19.44
N PHE A 105 1.97 -4.59 -20.22
CA PHE A 105 3.32 -4.84 -19.73
C PHE A 105 3.96 -3.61 -19.09
N GLY A 106 3.37 -2.42 -19.18
CA GLY A 106 3.89 -1.21 -18.54
C GLY A 106 3.49 -1.08 -17.07
N ILE A 107 2.55 -1.90 -16.59
CA ILE A 107 1.94 -1.71 -15.27
C ILE A 107 2.92 -1.81 -14.10
N HIS A 108 4.00 -2.56 -14.26
CA HIS A 108 5.03 -2.73 -13.24
C HIS A 108 5.76 -1.43 -12.87
N SER A 109 5.62 -0.35 -13.66
CA SER A 109 6.15 0.97 -13.30
C SER A 109 5.26 1.74 -12.30
N PHE A 110 4.13 1.18 -11.88
CA PHE A 110 3.25 1.80 -10.88
C PHE A 110 4.04 2.09 -9.59
N LEU A 111 3.91 3.31 -9.06
CA LEU A 111 4.63 3.83 -7.88
C LEU A 111 6.16 3.89 -7.95
N SER A 112 6.79 3.50 -9.07
CA SER A 112 8.22 3.72 -9.30
C SER A 112 8.48 4.72 -10.43
N GLY A 113 7.58 4.79 -11.42
CA GLY A 113 7.80 5.53 -12.67
C GLY A 113 8.91 4.92 -13.56
N VAL A 114 9.47 3.78 -13.17
CA VAL A 114 10.65 3.16 -13.78
C VAL A 114 10.30 1.76 -14.24
N LYS A 115 10.60 1.42 -15.49
CA LYS A 115 10.41 0.06 -15.98
C LYS A 115 11.53 -0.85 -15.47
N GLN A 116 11.21 -2.14 -15.36
CA GLN A 116 12.16 -3.14 -14.85
C GLN A 116 13.43 -3.22 -15.70
N ASN A 117 13.34 -3.06 -17.02
CA ASN A 117 14.49 -3.03 -17.93
C ASN A 117 15.32 -1.74 -17.84
N GLU A 118 14.80 -0.69 -17.21
CA GLU A 118 15.48 0.60 -17.01
C GLU A 118 16.11 0.67 -15.61
N ALA A 119 15.65 -0.15 -14.67
CA ALA A 119 16.00 -0.13 -13.25
C ALA A 119 17.52 -0.12 -12.99
N SER A 120 18.29 -0.91 -13.73
CA SER A 120 19.75 -1.00 -13.54
C SER A 120 20.49 0.31 -13.80
N SER A 121 19.88 1.24 -14.54
CA SER A 121 20.44 2.56 -14.85
C SER A 121 20.01 3.66 -13.86
N MET A 122 19.10 3.34 -12.93
CA MET A 122 18.54 4.30 -11.97
C MET A 122 19.25 4.20 -10.62
N ILE A 123 19.50 5.34 -9.98
CA ILE A 123 20.20 5.41 -8.68
C ILE A 123 19.50 4.58 -7.59
N HIS A 124 18.17 4.48 -7.65
CA HIS A 124 17.36 3.73 -6.69
C HIS A 124 16.68 2.49 -7.28
N GLY A 125 17.05 2.08 -8.49
CA GLY A 125 16.35 1.00 -9.19
C GLY A 125 14.91 1.36 -9.52
N ASN A 126 14.03 0.34 -9.53
CA ASN A 126 12.59 0.47 -9.68
C ASN A 126 11.85 0.41 -8.33
N VAL A 127 12.50 0.76 -7.22
CA VAL A 127 11.87 0.72 -5.89
C VAL A 127 10.58 1.53 -5.88
N THR A 128 9.50 0.94 -5.37
CA THR A 128 8.19 1.59 -5.32
C THR A 128 8.03 2.41 -4.05
N ILE A 129 7.17 3.44 -4.10
CA ILE A 129 6.90 4.33 -2.94
C ILE A 129 6.51 3.55 -1.67
N ASP A 130 5.73 2.47 -1.79
CA ASP A 130 5.36 1.61 -0.67
C ASP A 130 6.55 0.88 -0.04
N GLN A 131 7.48 0.37 -0.85
CA GLN A 131 8.68 -0.29 -0.36
C GLN A 131 9.67 0.71 0.22
N PHE A 132 9.81 1.89 -0.40
CA PHE A 132 10.63 2.97 0.14
C PHE A 132 10.12 3.47 1.49
N ALA A 133 8.79 3.60 1.65
CA ALA A 133 8.18 3.95 2.94
C ALA A 133 8.39 2.83 3.99
N ALA A 134 8.31 1.56 3.58
CA ALA A 134 8.51 0.41 4.44
C ALA A 134 9.91 0.38 5.09
N GLU A 135 10.95 0.82 4.37
CA GLU A 135 12.33 0.96 4.89
C GLU A 135 12.40 1.84 6.16
N HIS A 136 11.47 2.78 6.33
CA HIS A 136 11.46 3.74 7.45
C HIS A 136 10.65 3.28 8.67
N VAL A 137 9.88 2.19 8.55
CA VAL A 137 9.02 1.66 9.62
C VAL A 137 9.41 0.26 10.09
N VAL A 138 10.61 -0.20 9.70
CA VAL A 138 11.17 -1.48 10.13
C VAL A 138 11.21 -1.57 11.65
N GLY A 139 10.72 -2.69 12.19
CA GLY A 139 10.66 -2.94 13.63
C GLY A 139 9.51 -2.23 14.37
N GLN A 140 8.79 -1.30 13.73
CA GLN A 140 7.62 -0.65 14.34
C GLN A 140 6.33 -1.49 14.20
N THR A 141 6.30 -2.40 13.24
CA THR A 141 5.20 -3.33 13.01
C THR A 141 5.75 -4.73 12.71
N ARG A 142 4.91 -5.77 12.84
CA ARG A 142 5.30 -7.15 12.54
C ARG A 142 5.76 -7.33 11.09
N PHE A 143 5.08 -6.66 10.17
CA PHE A 143 5.38 -6.65 8.74
C PHE A 143 5.47 -5.19 8.28
N PRO A 144 6.64 -4.70 7.84
CA PRO A 144 6.81 -3.30 7.43
C PRO A 144 6.07 -2.97 6.12
N SER A 145 5.76 -3.99 5.31
CA SER A 145 4.93 -3.91 4.11
C SER A 145 4.13 -5.21 3.96
N LEU A 146 2.94 -5.11 3.37
CA LEU A 146 2.11 -6.24 2.98
C LEU A 146 1.56 -5.99 1.57
N THR A 147 2.07 -6.72 0.59
CA THR A 147 1.62 -6.63 -0.80
C THR A 147 0.51 -7.67 -1.05
N ILE A 148 -0.62 -7.23 -1.58
CA ILE A 148 -1.76 -8.08 -1.92
C ILE A 148 -2.07 -7.89 -3.40
N GLY A 149 -2.17 -8.98 -4.14
CA GLY A 149 -2.47 -8.97 -5.56
C GLY A 149 -3.07 -10.30 -6.03
N SER A 150 -3.68 -10.28 -7.21
CA SER A 150 -4.14 -11.51 -7.87
C SER A 150 -2.96 -12.21 -8.51
N LEU A 151 -2.84 -13.53 -8.32
CA LEU A 151 -1.86 -14.39 -9.00
C LEU A 151 -2.38 -14.91 -10.36
N GLU A 152 -3.68 -14.76 -10.62
CA GLU A 152 -4.36 -15.31 -11.80
C GLU A 152 -4.87 -14.21 -12.76
N GLY A 153 -4.43 -12.97 -12.55
CA GLY A 153 -4.75 -11.85 -13.42
C GLY A 153 -4.08 -11.93 -14.80
N ILE A 154 -4.35 -10.94 -15.66
CA ILE A 154 -3.71 -10.84 -16.99
C ILE A 154 -2.18 -10.87 -16.81
N HIS A 155 -1.50 -11.74 -17.58
CA HIS A 155 -0.06 -12.01 -17.50
C HIS A 155 0.46 -12.51 -16.13
N GLY A 156 -0.36 -13.24 -15.36
CA GLY A 156 0.07 -13.82 -14.08
C GLY A 156 -0.09 -12.87 -12.89
N GLY A 157 -0.88 -11.81 -13.06
CA GLY A 157 -1.23 -10.88 -11.99
C GLY A 157 -0.66 -9.48 -12.13
N CYS A 158 -1.16 -8.56 -11.30
CA CYS A 158 -0.63 -7.21 -11.19
C CYS A 158 0.57 -7.20 -10.23
N GLN A 159 1.78 -7.33 -10.76
CA GLN A 159 3.00 -7.06 -10.00
C GLN A 159 3.20 -5.54 -9.90
N LEU A 160 3.02 -4.97 -8.71
CA LEU A 160 2.89 -3.53 -8.47
C LEU A 160 3.84 -2.95 -7.42
N SER A 161 4.67 -3.80 -6.81
CA SER A 161 5.46 -3.45 -5.62
C SER A 161 6.84 -4.09 -5.75
N TRP A 162 7.88 -3.27 -5.68
CA TRP A 162 9.26 -3.67 -5.98
C TRP A 162 10.22 -3.10 -4.96
N THR A 163 11.14 -3.95 -4.51
CA THR A 163 12.24 -3.53 -3.64
C THR A 163 13.38 -2.98 -4.49
N ARG A 164 14.46 -2.47 -3.88
CA ARG A 164 15.65 -2.01 -4.62
C ARG A 164 16.31 -3.09 -5.49
N THR A 165 16.04 -4.36 -5.20
CA THR A 165 16.60 -5.51 -5.92
C THR A 165 15.66 -6.09 -6.97
N GLY A 166 14.48 -5.49 -7.18
CA GLY A 166 13.37 -6.11 -7.90
C GLY A 166 12.48 -6.84 -6.92
#